data_AF-A0A0C2FNX2-F1
#
_entry.id   AF-A0A0C2FNX2-F1
#
_cell.length_a   1.000
_cell.length_b   1.000
_cell.length_c   1.000
_cell.angle_alpha   90.00
_cell.angle_beta   90.00
_cell.angle_gamma   90.00
#
_symmetry.space_group_name_H-M   'P 1'
#
loop_
_entity.id
_entity.type
_entity.pdbx_description
1 polymer ?
#
loop_
_entity_poly.entity_id
_entity_poly.type
_entity_poly.pdbx_seq_one_letter_code
_entity_poly.pdbx_strand_id
1 'polypeptide(L)'
;MREGWMSLNYLAMKLMFVVNIILQILVLHLFLGFDWGDLLHLKLGFNTDWKATGLFPRSTMCDFEVRNKGNLQRYSVQCVLSLNMFNEKIFLVLFYWLILLFFVTLVNFCLWVKNLHSRTDQLAFVRRMLESAGVQRQKHVYIKDESEKQPLSCSGDIDNSINNMKKFEQFEESVDRDLIVILRLISSNAGANF
;
A
#
# COMPACT_ATOMS: atom_id res chain seq x y z
N MET A 1 22.47 12.83 -13.91
CA MET A 1 21.34 12.68 -12.97
C MET A 1 21.52 11.34 -12.29
N ARG A 2 21.32 11.23 -10.97
CA ARG A 2 21.65 10.01 -10.22
C ARG A 2 20.58 8.95 -10.50
N GLU A 3 20.98 7.79 -10.99
CA GLU A 3 20.07 6.67 -11.29
C GLU A 3 19.24 6.29 -10.06
N GLY A 4 17.91 6.14 -10.22
CA GLY A 4 17.03 5.66 -9.16
C GLY A 4 16.34 6.76 -8.33
N TRP A 5 16.51 8.04 -8.66
CA TRP A 5 15.95 9.15 -7.88
C TRP A 5 14.41 9.14 -7.90
N MET A 6 13.80 8.80 -9.04
CA MET A 6 12.34 8.74 -9.16
C MET A 6 11.77 7.57 -8.36
N SER A 7 12.40 6.40 -8.46
CA SER A 7 12.03 5.20 -7.70
C SER A 7 12.12 5.42 -6.19
N LEU A 8 13.17 6.11 -5.72
CA LEU A 8 13.35 6.43 -4.31
C LEU A 8 12.26 7.38 -3.80
N ASN A 9 11.95 8.44 -4.55
CA ASN A 9 10.89 9.39 -4.18
C ASN A 9 9.51 8.70 -4.14
N TYR A 10 9.22 7.83 -5.11
CA TYR A 10 7.99 7.05 -5.12
C TYR A 10 7.88 6.12 -3.89
N LEU A 11 8.97 5.45 -3.52
CA LEU A 11 9.02 4.61 -2.34
C LEU A 11 8.86 5.43 -1.04
N ALA A 12 9.50 6.61 -0.98
CA ALA A 12 9.39 7.53 0.15
C ALA A 12 7.95 8.05 0.33
N MET A 13 7.25 8.37 -0.76
CA MET A 13 5.83 8.73 -0.73
C MET A 13 4.97 7.59 -0.15
N LYS A 14 5.19 6.36 -0.62
CA LYS A 14 4.47 5.18 -0.10
C LYS A 14 4.75 4.94 1.38
N LEU A 15 5.99 5.14 1.83
CA LEU A 15 6.36 5.08 3.24
C LEU A 15 5.66 6.17 4.06
N MET A 16 5.60 7.40 3.54
CA MET A 16 4.88 8.50 4.19
C MET A 16 3.40 8.19 4.40
N PHE A 17 2.75 7.47 3.48
CA PHE A 17 1.37 7.03 3.67
C PHE A 17 1.23 6.05 4.85
N VAL A 18 2.16 5.11 5.00
CA VAL A 18 2.18 4.20 6.16
C VAL A 18 2.38 4.98 7.46
N VAL A 19 3.33 5.91 7.48
CA VAL A 19 3.60 6.78 8.64
C VAL A 19 2.38 7.63 8.98
N ASN A 20 1.66 8.16 7.99
CA ASN A 20 0.45 8.95 8.20
C ASN A 20 -0.64 8.12 8.89
N ILE A 21 -0.88 6.89 8.44
CA ILE A 21 -1.88 6.01 9.06
C ILE A 21 -1.46 5.65 10.50
N ILE A 22 -0.18 5.39 10.75
CA ILE A 22 0.35 5.15 12.11
C ILE A 22 0.09 6.36 13.01
N LEU A 23 0.35 7.58 12.52
CA LEU A 23 0.10 8.81 13.27
C LEU A 23 -1.40 8.98 13.57
N GLN A 24 -2.28 8.68 12.61
CA GLN A 24 -3.74 8.73 12.81
C GLN A 24 -4.18 7.73 13.90
N ILE A 25 -3.64 6.52 13.89
CA ILE A 25 -3.90 5.52 14.95
C ILE A 25 -3.38 6.01 16.30
N LEU A 26 -2.20 6.63 16.35
CA LEU A 26 -1.62 7.17 17.59
C LEU A 26 -2.43 8.34 18.15
N VAL A 27 -2.89 9.26 17.31
CA VAL A 27 -3.78 10.36 17.71
C VAL A 27 -5.09 9.81 18.27
N LEU A 28 -5.66 8.79 17.63
CA LEU A 28 -6.87 8.13 18.11
C LEU A 28 -6.65 7.44 19.45
N HIS A 29 -5.52 6.76 19.64
CA HIS A 29 -5.13 6.17 20.92
C HIS A 29 -4.99 7.23 22.02
N LEU A 30 -4.31 8.35 21.75
CA LEU A 30 -4.17 9.45 22.70
C LEU A 30 -5.52 10.10 23.04
N PHE A 31 -6.42 10.21 22.07
CA PHE A 31 -7.74 10.82 22.27
C PHE A 31 -8.65 9.93 23.13
N LEU A 32 -8.62 8.61 22.93
CA LEU A 32 -9.44 7.69 23.72
C LEU A 32 -8.77 7.26 25.03
N GLY A 33 -7.45 7.35 25.18
CA GLY A 33 -6.75 7.11 26.44
C GLY A 33 -6.84 5.68 27.00
N PHE A 34 -7.01 4.67 26.14
CA PHE A 34 -7.04 3.25 26.53
C PHE A 34 -5.65 2.60 26.44
N ASP A 35 -5.44 1.48 27.13
CA ASP A 35 -4.15 0.77 27.12
C ASP A 35 -3.88 0.03 25.80
N TRP A 36 -2.62 0.02 25.34
CA TRP A 36 -2.17 -0.70 24.14
C TRP A 36 -2.50 -2.22 24.16
N GLY A 37 -2.68 -2.81 25.35
CA GLY A 37 -3.11 -4.21 25.48
C GLY A 37 -4.55 -4.43 25.01
N ASP A 38 -5.45 -3.49 25.29
CA ASP A 38 -6.85 -3.57 24.87
C ASP A 38 -7.03 -3.27 23.36
N LEU A 39 -6.09 -2.51 22.77
CA LEU A 39 -5.96 -2.29 21.32
C LEU A 39 -5.81 -3.61 20.56
N LEU A 40 -4.88 -4.46 21.02
CA LEU A 40 -4.50 -5.70 20.35
C LEU A 40 -5.58 -6.78 20.51
N HIS A 41 -6.23 -6.80 21.66
CA HIS A 41 -7.27 -7.79 21.98
C HIS A 41 -8.66 -7.44 21.42
N LEU A 42 -8.80 -6.31 20.69
CA LEU A 42 -10.07 -5.86 20.08
C LEU A 42 -11.24 -5.82 21.08
N LYS A 43 -10.92 -5.73 22.39
CA LYS A 43 -11.85 -5.90 23.51
C LYS A 43 -12.78 -4.70 23.70
N LEU A 44 -12.50 -3.62 22.97
CA LEU A 44 -13.19 -2.34 23.01
C LEU A 44 -14.63 -2.39 22.42
N GLY A 45 -14.98 -3.44 21.66
CA GLY A 45 -16.22 -3.43 20.85
C GLY A 45 -17.44 -4.13 21.42
N PHE A 46 -17.28 -5.26 22.11
CA PHE A 46 -18.37 -6.24 22.20
C PHE A 46 -18.95 -6.52 23.59
N ASN A 47 -18.30 -6.15 24.70
CA ASN A 47 -18.86 -6.52 26.01
C ASN A 47 -18.35 -5.72 27.22
N THR A 48 -17.77 -4.53 27.00
CA THR A 48 -17.20 -3.75 28.09
C THR A 48 -18.11 -2.58 28.43
N ASP A 49 -18.67 -2.58 29.63
CA ASP A 49 -19.49 -1.48 30.12
C ASP A 49 -18.65 -0.23 30.32
N TRP A 50 -19.18 0.94 29.93
CA TRP A 50 -18.58 2.26 30.19
C TRP A 50 -18.31 2.48 31.69
N LYS A 51 -19.03 1.78 32.58
CA LYS A 51 -18.79 1.79 34.02
C LYS A 51 -17.50 1.08 34.44
N ALA A 52 -17.06 0.09 33.66
CA ALA A 52 -15.84 -0.68 33.92
C ALA A 52 -14.60 0.02 33.37
N THR A 53 -14.71 0.69 32.23
CA THR A 53 -13.60 1.44 31.61
C THR A 53 -13.52 2.90 32.05
N GLY A 54 -14.62 3.49 32.53
CA GLY A 54 -14.71 4.93 32.83
C GLY A 54 -14.63 5.83 31.58
N LEU A 55 -14.51 5.23 30.40
CA LEU A 55 -14.41 5.90 29.11
C LEU A 55 -15.81 6.22 28.60
N PHE A 56 -16.02 7.47 28.20
CA PHE A 56 -17.26 8.00 27.66
C PHE A 56 -18.51 7.72 28.55
N PRO A 57 -18.70 8.44 29.67
CA PRO A 57 -19.87 8.27 30.55
C PRO A 57 -21.18 8.57 29.82
N ARG A 58 -22.14 7.65 29.90
CA ARG A 58 -23.46 7.78 29.26
C ARG A 58 -24.48 8.53 30.12
N SER A 59 -24.19 8.70 31.41
CA SER A 59 -24.99 9.50 32.34
C SER A 59 -24.11 10.17 33.39
N THR A 60 -24.41 11.43 33.72
CA THR A 60 -23.67 12.26 34.67
C THR A 60 -24.63 12.91 35.65
N MET A 61 -24.19 13.22 36.87
CA MET A 61 -24.94 14.06 37.80
C MET A 61 -24.59 15.53 37.54
N CYS A 62 -25.61 16.37 37.40
CA CYS A 62 -25.44 17.81 37.26
C CYS A 62 -26.06 18.52 38.46
N ASP A 63 -25.26 19.37 39.10
CA ASP A 63 -25.68 20.16 40.24
C ASP A 63 -26.14 21.55 39.79
N PHE A 64 -27.34 21.93 40.23
CA PHE A 64 -27.93 23.24 39.99
C PHE A 64 -28.16 23.96 41.31
N GLU A 65 -27.71 25.20 41.41
CA GLU A 65 -27.95 26.06 42.57
C GLU A 65 -29.15 26.97 42.30
N VAL A 66 -30.21 26.82 43.09
CA VAL A 66 -31.39 27.67 42.98
C VAL A 66 -31.55 28.48 44.27
N ARG A 67 -31.68 29.80 44.14
CA ARG A 67 -31.97 30.70 45.26
C ARG A 67 -33.48 30.73 45.51
N ASN A 68 -33.91 30.29 46.68
CA ASN A 68 -35.30 30.41 47.11
C ASN A 68 -35.37 31.20 48.43
N LYS A 69 -36.07 32.34 48.42
CA LYS A 69 -36.28 33.22 49.59
C LYS A 69 -35.00 33.54 50.39
N GLY A 70 -33.90 33.86 49.70
CA GLY A 70 -32.62 34.23 50.32
C GLY A 70 -31.74 33.06 50.76
N ASN A 71 -32.22 31.81 50.70
CA ASN A 71 -31.42 30.61 50.96
C ASN A 71 -30.94 30.00 49.62
N LEU A 72 -29.66 29.62 49.55
CA LEU A 72 -29.07 28.95 48.39
C LEU A 72 -29.22 27.44 48.57
N GLN A 73 -30.06 26.79 47.76
CA GLN A 73 -30.29 25.35 47.84
C GLN A 73 -29.75 24.66 46.58
N ARG A 74 -28.97 23.59 46.78
CA ARG A 74 -28.37 22.79 45.71
C ARG A 74 -29.24 21.58 45.40
N TYR A 75 -29.52 21.34 44.13
CA TYR A 75 -30.23 20.17 43.64
C TYR A 75 -29.35 19.42 42.65
N SER A 76 -29.29 18.09 42.77
CA SER A 76 -28.58 17.21 41.83
C SER A 76 -29.60 16.48 40.96
N VAL A 77 -29.41 16.52 39.65
CA VAL A 77 -30.24 15.78 38.68
C VAL A 77 -29.39 14.89 37.80
N GLN A 78 -29.98 13.79 37.33
CA GLN A 78 -29.31 12.89 36.41
C GLN A 78 -29.47 13.38 34.97
N CYS A 79 -28.36 13.69 34.31
CA CYS A 79 -28.30 14.00 32.89
C CYS A 79 -27.89 12.75 32.10
N VAL A 80 -28.46 12.61 30.90
CA VAL A 80 -28.09 11.57 29.92
C VAL A 80 -27.28 12.21 28.80
N LEU A 81 -26.11 11.64 28.51
CA LEU A 81 -25.19 12.20 27.52
C LEU A 81 -25.22 11.32 26.26
N SER A 82 -26.32 11.41 25.52
CA SER A 82 -26.58 10.64 24.30
C SER A 82 -25.53 10.88 23.21
N LEU A 83 -24.96 12.09 23.12
CA LEU A 83 -23.86 12.43 22.21
C LEU A 83 -22.61 11.57 22.45
N ASN A 84 -22.34 11.21 23.70
CA ASN A 84 -21.15 10.45 24.06
C ASN A 84 -21.23 9.00 23.61
N MET A 85 -22.43 8.43 23.67
CA MET A 85 -22.72 7.10 23.16
C MET A 85 -22.54 7.04 21.64
N PHE A 86 -22.88 8.12 20.92
CA PHE A 86 -22.63 8.20 19.48
C PHE A 86 -21.13 8.26 19.17
N ASN A 87 -20.39 9.09 19.90
CA ASN A 87 -18.94 9.20 19.78
C ASN A 87 -18.25 7.85 20.04
N GLU A 88 -18.66 7.12 21.08
CA GLU A 88 -18.15 5.77 21.36
C GLU A 88 -18.24 4.87 20.12
N LYS A 89 -19.36 4.86 19.40
CA LYS A 89 -19.55 4.00 18.23
C LYS A 89 -18.79 4.48 17.00
N ILE A 90 -18.76 5.79 16.74
CA ILE A 90 -18.04 6.31 15.56
C ILE A 90 -16.53 6.11 15.69
N PHE A 91 -15.96 6.31 16.90
CA PHE A 91 -14.53 6.09 17.13
C PHE A 91 -14.13 4.62 17.00
N LEU A 92 -15.00 3.70 17.42
CA LEU A 92 -14.79 2.27 17.17
C LEU A 92 -14.78 1.96 15.68
N VAL A 93 -15.79 2.42 14.92
CA VAL A 93 -15.85 2.19 13.47
C VAL A 93 -14.61 2.78 12.77
N LEU A 94 -14.21 4.00 13.12
CA LEU A 94 -13.01 4.64 12.59
C LEU A 94 -11.73 3.86 12.93
N PHE A 95 -11.64 3.32 14.15
CA PHE A 95 -10.50 2.50 14.56
C PHE A 95 -10.35 1.26 13.66
N TYR A 96 -11.42 0.47 13.49
CA TYR A 96 -11.41 -0.71 12.62
C TYR A 96 -11.12 -0.34 11.16
N TRP A 97 -11.66 0.79 10.70
CA TRP A 97 -11.41 1.31 9.36
C TRP A 97 -9.93 1.66 9.14
N LEU A 98 -9.29 2.35 10.09
CA LEU A 98 -7.88 2.70 10.01
C LEU A 98 -6.97 1.47 10.03
N ILE A 99 -7.31 0.45 10.83
CA ILE A 99 -6.58 -0.83 10.83
C ILE A 99 -6.68 -1.51 9.46
N LEU A 100 -7.86 -1.56 8.86
CA LEU A 100 -8.03 -2.09 7.50
C LEU A 100 -7.19 -1.31 6.48
N LEU A 101 -7.26 0.02 6.50
CA LEU A 101 -6.46 0.87 5.61
C LEU A 101 -4.95 0.67 5.81
N PHE A 102 -4.51 0.47 7.05
CA PHE A 102 -3.13 0.17 7.37
C PHE A 102 -2.67 -1.12 6.69
N PHE A 103 -3.43 -2.22 6.83
CA PHE A 103 -3.09 -3.50 6.20
C PHE A 103 -3.05 -3.40 4.67
N VAL A 104 -4.05 -2.78 4.04
CA VAL A 104 -4.08 -2.60 2.58
C VAL A 104 -2.88 -1.80 2.10
N THR A 105 -2.56 -0.69 2.78
CA THR A 105 -1.42 0.17 2.43
C THR A 105 -0.10 -0.53 2.66
N LEU A 106 0.04 -1.31 3.73
CA LEU A 106 1.23 -2.07 4.06
C LEU A 106 1.48 -3.18 3.03
N VAL A 107 0.45 -3.96 2.67
CA VAL A 107 0.56 -4.99 1.62
C VAL A 107 0.97 -4.35 0.30
N ASN A 108 0.34 -3.23 -0.08
CA ASN A 108 0.72 -2.50 -1.29
C ASN A 108 2.20 -2.06 -1.23
N PHE A 109 2.64 -1.47 -0.13
CA PHE A 109 4.04 -1.06 0.06
C PHE A 109 5.00 -2.25 -0.04
N CYS A 110 4.72 -3.37 0.66
CA CYS A 110 5.53 -4.58 0.62
C CYS A 110 5.60 -5.19 -0.79
N LEU A 111 4.48 -5.25 -1.52
CA LEU A 111 4.46 -5.73 -2.90
C LEU A 111 5.34 -4.86 -3.80
N TRP A 112 5.26 -3.54 -3.67
CA TRP A 112 6.12 -2.61 -4.42
C TRP A 112 7.59 -2.74 -4.04
N VAL A 113 7.93 -2.90 -2.76
CA VAL A 113 9.29 -3.13 -2.29
C VAL A 113 9.86 -4.43 -2.87
N LYS A 114 9.10 -5.55 -2.78
CA LYS A 114 9.52 -6.84 -3.34
C LYS A 114 9.71 -6.76 -4.85
N ASN A 115 8.78 -6.10 -5.55
CA ASN A 115 8.88 -5.86 -6.98
C ASN A 115 10.10 -5.01 -7.34
N LEU A 116 10.48 -4.02 -6.51
CA LEU A 116 11.66 -3.18 -6.74
C LEU A 116 12.97 -3.95 -6.50
N HIS A 117 12.98 -4.81 -5.48
CA HIS A 117 14.13 -5.61 -5.10
C HIS A 117 14.40 -6.75 -6.10
N SER A 118 13.35 -7.39 -6.62
CA SER A 118 13.47 -8.51 -7.57
C SER A 118 13.75 -8.00 -9.00
N ARG A 119 15.02 -7.66 -9.28
CA ARG A 119 15.47 -7.19 -10.61
C ARG A 119 15.27 -8.24 -11.70
N THR A 120 15.35 -9.52 -11.35
CA THR A 120 15.16 -10.63 -12.28
C THR A 120 13.71 -10.71 -12.79
N ASP A 121 12.72 -10.54 -11.90
CA ASP A 121 11.30 -10.53 -12.28
C ASP A 121 10.93 -9.28 -13.08
N GLN A 122 11.60 -8.16 -12.79
CA GLN A 122 11.46 -6.92 -13.53
C GLN A 122 11.93 -7.07 -14.98
N LEU A 123 13.10 -7.67 -15.20
CA LEU A 123 13.63 -7.93 -16.54
C LEU A 123 12.76 -8.95 -17.29
N ALA A 124 12.27 -9.98 -16.60
CA ALA A 124 11.32 -10.92 -17.17
C ALA A 124 10.00 -10.24 -17.62
N PHE A 125 9.50 -9.28 -16.84
CA PHE A 125 8.32 -8.49 -17.22
C PHE A 125 8.58 -7.60 -18.45
N VAL A 126 9.71 -6.88 -18.49
CA VAL A 126 10.08 -6.04 -19.65
C VAL A 126 10.26 -6.91 -20.90
N ARG A 127 10.92 -8.06 -20.77
CA ARG A 127 11.06 -9.02 -21.88
C ARG A 127 9.70 -9.47 -22.42
N ARG A 128 8.76 -9.84 -21.55
CA ARG A 128 7.40 -10.23 -21.97
C ARG A 128 6.66 -9.10 -22.67
N MET A 129 6.81 -7.85 -22.21
CA MET A 129 6.20 -6.69 -22.88
C MET A 129 6.81 -6.41 -24.25
N LEU A 130 8.13 -6.60 -24.42
CA LEU A 130 8.79 -6.47 -25.71
C LEU A 130 8.35 -7.58 -26.68
N GLU A 131 8.23 -8.82 -26.18
CA GLU A 131 7.71 -9.95 -26.96
C GLU A 131 6.27 -9.69 -27.43
N SER A 132 5.39 -9.16 -26.57
CA SER A 132 4.01 -8.80 -26.95
C SER A 132 3.96 -7.63 -27.93
N ALA A 133 4.92 -6.72 -27.89
CA ALA A 133 5.07 -5.63 -28.86
C ALA A 133 5.61 -6.09 -30.23
N GLY A 134 5.82 -7.40 -30.43
CA GLY A 134 6.31 -7.97 -31.68
C GLY A 134 7.83 -7.98 -31.82
N VAL A 135 8.57 -7.61 -30.76
CA VAL A 135 10.04 -7.75 -30.72
C VAL A 135 10.37 -9.22 -30.43
N GLN A 136 10.37 -10.04 -31.47
CA GLN A 136 10.70 -11.45 -31.39
C GLN A 136 12.19 -11.66 -31.12
N ARG A 137 12.52 -12.38 -30.04
CA ARG A 137 13.84 -13.00 -29.90
C ARG A 137 13.93 -14.08 -30.96
N GLN A 138 14.73 -13.91 -32.01
CA GLN A 138 15.01 -14.99 -32.98
C GLN A 138 15.68 -16.16 -32.23
N LYS A 139 14.87 -17.08 -31.68
CA LYS A 139 15.26 -18.41 -31.27
C LYS A 139 14.64 -19.39 -32.24
N HIS A 140 15.20 -19.45 -33.44
CA HIS A 140 15.08 -20.62 -34.31
C HIS A 140 16.31 -20.70 -35.21
N VAL A 141 17.44 -21.09 -34.61
CA VAL A 141 18.50 -21.83 -35.31
C VAL A 141 18.68 -23.12 -34.52
N TYR A 142 17.76 -24.06 -34.72
CA TYR A 142 18.08 -25.47 -34.55
C TYR A 142 18.24 -26.04 -35.96
N ILE A 143 19.48 -26.38 -36.24
CA ILE A 143 19.94 -27.14 -37.39
C ILE A 143 19.05 -28.39 -37.51
N LYS A 144 18.27 -28.47 -38.58
CA LYS A 144 17.71 -29.74 -39.06
C LYS A 144 18.59 -30.17 -40.22
N ASP A 145 19.71 -30.82 -39.91
CA ASP A 145 20.40 -31.63 -40.89
C ASP A 145 19.48 -32.82 -41.20
N GLU A 146 18.98 -32.91 -42.43
CA GLU A 146 19.59 -33.77 -43.45
C GLU A 146 18.81 -33.65 -44.78
N SER A 147 19.56 -33.50 -45.88
CA SER A 147 19.18 -33.59 -47.32
C SER A 147 18.51 -32.39 -48.03
N GLU A 148 19.33 -31.50 -48.65
CA GLU A 148 19.45 -31.30 -50.12
C GLU A 148 20.03 -29.91 -50.52
N LYS A 149 21.21 -29.93 -51.16
CA LYS A 149 21.99 -28.98 -52.00
C LYS A 149 21.52 -27.50 -52.19
N GLN A 150 22.39 -26.52 -51.89
CA GLN A 150 22.98 -25.49 -52.82
C GLN A 150 23.96 -24.54 -52.06
N PRO A 151 25.02 -23.95 -52.68
CA PRO A 151 25.97 -23.11 -51.96
C PRO A 151 25.52 -21.63 -51.84
N LEU A 152 26.01 -20.95 -50.80
CA LEU A 152 26.21 -19.51 -50.62
C LEU A 152 25.21 -18.69 -49.76
N SER A 153 25.82 -17.98 -48.79
CA SER A 153 25.32 -16.88 -47.92
C SER A 153 24.33 -17.30 -46.81
N CYS A 154 24.58 -17.12 -45.52
CA CYS A 154 25.04 -15.89 -44.88
C CYS A 154 25.90 -16.14 -43.63
N SER A 155 27.18 -15.76 -43.65
CA SER A 155 27.86 -15.33 -42.41
C SER A 155 27.11 -14.16 -41.75
N GLY A 156 26.34 -13.40 -42.54
CA GLY A 156 25.53 -12.26 -42.11
C GLY A 156 24.29 -12.59 -41.27
N ASP A 157 23.70 -13.79 -41.35
CA ASP A 157 22.48 -14.13 -40.58
C ASP A 157 22.83 -14.54 -39.13
N ILE A 158 23.94 -15.25 -38.96
CA ILE A 158 24.50 -15.56 -37.64
C ILE A 158 25.07 -14.29 -36.99
N ASP A 159 25.78 -13.45 -37.75
CA ASP A 159 26.25 -12.15 -37.24
C ASP A 159 25.08 -11.24 -36.84
N ASN A 160 24.01 -11.17 -37.64
CA ASN A 160 22.81 -10.41 -37.26
C ASN A 160 22.17 -10.94 -35.99
N SER A 161 22.06 -12.26 -35.83
CA SER A 161 21.48 -12.85 -34.62
C SER A 161 22.34 -12.60 -33.37
N ILE A 162 23.67 -12.66 -33.50
CA ILE A 162 24.61 -12.35 -32.41
C ILE A 162 24.56 -10.86 -32.08
N ASN A 163 24.51 -9.99 -33.09
CA ASN A 163 24.39 -8.54 -32.91
C ASN A 163 23.05 -8.16 -32.26
N ASN A 164 21.96 -8.81 -32.63
CA ASN A 164 20.64 -8.61 -32.01
C ASN A 164 20.62 -9.10 -30.55
N MET A 165 21.26 -10.23 -30.24
CA MET A 165 21.33 -10.75 -28.87
C MET A 165 22.19 -9.86 -27.97
N LYS A 166 23.36 -9.41 -28.44
CA LYS A 166 24.19 -8.43 -27.73
C LYS A 166 23.48 -7.09 -27.55
N LYS A 167 22.75 -6.63 -28.56
CA LYS A 167 21.93 -5.40 -28.48
C LYS A 167 20.82 -5.54 -27.44
N PHE A 168 20.26 -6.74 -27.27
CA PHE A 168 19.25 -7.01 -26.24
C PHE A 168 19.86 -7.04 -24.83
N GLU A 169 21.04 -7.66 -24.65
CA GLU A 169 21.77 -7.61 -23.38
C GLU A 169 22.21 -6.17 -23.04
N GLN A 170 22.70 -5.43 -24.01
CA GLN A 170 23.04 -4.01 -23.86
C GLN A 170 21.81 -3.15 -23.56
N PHE A 171 20.64 -3.51 -24.09
CA PHE A 171 19.39 -2.88 -23.72
C PHE A 171 18.99 -3.23 -22.28
N GLU A 172 19.06 -4.51 -21.88
CA GLU A 172 18.80 -4.95 -20.49
C GLU A 172 19.72 -4.24 -19.48
N GLU A 173 20.98 -3.98 -19.85
CA GLU A 173 21.94 -3.20 -19.04
C GLU A 173 21.62 -1.70 -19.03
N SER A 174 21.05 -1.16 -20.12
CA SER A 174 20.59 0.24 -20.23
C SER A 174 19.22 0.49 -19.56
N VAL A 175 18.48 -0.55 -19.15
CA VAL A 175 17.19 -0.37 -18.48
C VAL A 175 17.40 0.04 -17.02
N ASP A 176 17.28 1.35 -16.78
CA ASP A 176 17.35 1.93 -15.44
C ASP A 176 16.22 1.47 -14.52
N ARG A 177 16.49 1.49 -13.20
CA ARG A 177 15.47 1.33 -12.13
C ARG A 177 14.22 2.15 -12.39
N ASP A 178 14.40 3.39 -12.79
CA ASP A 178 13.33 4.37 -12.97
C ASP A 178 12.45 4.04 -14.19
N LEU A 179 13.05 3.60 -15.29
CA LEU A 179 12.32 3.19 -16.50
C LEU A 179 11.40 2.00 -16.21
N ILE A 180 11.84 1.04 -15.39
CA ILE A 180 11.04 -0.12 -14.99
C ILE A 180 9.81 0.29 -14.17
N VAL A 181 9.99 1.22 -13.22
CA VAL A 181 8.89 1.74 -12.41
C VAL A 181 7.87 2.45 -13.29
N ILE A 182 8.32 3.27 -14.23
CA ILE A 182 7.46 3.98 -15.19
C ILE A 182 6.70 2.98 -16.07
N LEU A 183 7.38 1.99 -16.67
CA LEU A 183 6.74 0.97 -17.50
C LEU A 183 5.67 0.18 -16.73
N ARG A 184 5.92 -0.16 -15.46
CA ARG A 184 4.92 -0.81 -14.60
C ARG A 184 3.73 0.11 -14.31
N LEU A 185 3.97 1.38 -14.01
CA LEU A 185 2.91 2.36 -13.80
C LEU A 185 2.05 2.54 -15.07
N ILE A 186 2.67 2.60 -16.24
CA ILE A 186 1.96 2.66 -17.52
C ILE A 186 1.14 1.39 -17.70
N SER A 187 1.73 0.19 -17.55
CA SER A 187 1.00 -1.07 -17.73
C SER A 187 -0.17 -1.25 -16.77
N SER A 188 -0.05 -0.77 -15.53
CA SER A 188 -1.10 -0.85 -14.52
C SER A 188 -2.25 0.13 -14.78
N ASN A 189 -1.99 1.24 -15.48
CA ASN A 189 -2.99 2.25 -15.82
C ASN A 189 -3.52 2.13 -17.25
N ALA A 190 -2.82 1.45 -18.15
CA ALA A 190 -3.22 1.27 -19.55
C ALA A 190 -4.49 0.42 -19.71
N GLY A 191 -4.92 -0.27 -18.65
CA GLY A 191 -5.98 -1.28 -18.72
C GLY A 191 -5.49 -2.50 -19.51
N ALA A 192 -6.00 -3.68 -19.19
CA ALA A 192 -5.69 -4.90 -19.92
C ALA A 192 -6.33 -4.84 -21.34
N ASN A 193 -5.70 -4.11 -22.25
CA ASN A 193 -5.99 -4.10 -23.68
C ASN A 193 -4.72 -4.47 -24.44
N PHE A 194 -4.21 -5.67 -24.18
CA PHE A 194 -3.36 -6.46 -25.06
C PHE A 194 -3.69 -7.94 -24.83
#